data_AF-A0A914CWE3-F1
#
_entry.id   AF-A0A914CWE3-F1
#
_cell.length_a   1.000
_cell.length_b   1.000
_cell.length_c   1.000
_cell.angle_alpha   90.00
_cell.angle_beta   90.00
_cell.angle_gamma   90.00
#
_symmetry.space_group_name_H-M   'P 1'
#
loop_
_entity.id
_entity.type
_entity.pdbx_description
1 polymer ?
#
loop_
_entity_poly.entity_id
_entity_poly.type
_entity_poly.pdbx_seq_one_letter_code
_entity_poly.pdbx_strand_id
1 'polypeptide(L)'
;MTRGEDHCFGTHYCNSIIISAGGSTFAWWIGYLKKLDGPVFYNTMITKPSSDDNLYFNKKKFDYDGYPREWIRLALNYGSIVEDSKWFFEGMALQ
;
A
#
# COMPACT_ATOMS: atom_id res chain seq x y z
N MET A 1 3.43 24.78 -2.62
CA MET A 1 4.32 23.82 -1.95
C MET A 1 5.11 23.09 -3.00
N THR A 2 6.40 22.90 -2.77
CA THR A 2 7.25 22.03 -3.57
C THR A 2 7.09 20.59 -3.12
N ARG A 3 7.42 19.62 -3.98
CA ARG A 3 7.35 18.19 -3.63
C ARG A 3 8.17 17.83 -2.38
N GLY A 4 9.27 18.55 -2.14
CA GLY A 4 10.09 18.35 -0.95
C GLY A 4 9.41 18.83 0.34
N GLU A 5 8.66 19.92 0.27
CA GLU A 5 7.89 20.44 1.41
C GLU A 5 6.77 19.46 1.79
N ASP A 6 6.07 18.88 0.81
CA ASP A 6 5.04 17.87 1.05
C ASP A 6 5.62 16.58 1.68
N HIS A 7 6.82 16.18 1.24
CA HIS A 7 7.56 15.05 1.83
C HIS A 7 7.93 15.32 3.29
N CYS A 8 8.55 16.46 3.58
CA CYS A 8 8.87 16.86 4.95
C CYS A 8 7.61 16.94 5.81
N PHE A 9 6.53 17.52 5.29
CA PHE A 9 5.29 17.63 6.05
C PHE A 9 4.74 16.25 6.42
N GLY A 10 4.58 15.37 5.44
CA GLY A 10 4.02 14.04 5.66
C GLY A 10 4.87 13.14 6.57
N THR A 11 6.19 13.28 6.52
CA THR A 11 7.10 12.44 7.34
C THR A 11 7.22 12.92 8.79
N HIS A 12 7.05 14.22 9.04
CA HIS A 12 7.25 14.82 10.37
C HIS A 12 5.96 15.09 11.15
N TYR A 13 4.86 15.41 10.46
CA TYR A 13 3.64 15.90 11.11
C TYR A 13 2.45 14.95 11.02
N CYS A 14 2.44 14.00 10.07
CA CYS A 14 1.35 13.05 9.95
C CYS A 14 1.55 11.83 10.87
N ASN A 15 0.57 11.55 11.73
CA ASN A 15 0.54 10.32 12.53
C ASN A 15 0.19 9.09 11.69
N SER A 16 -0.62 9.26 10.64
CA SER A 16 -0.99 8.21 9.70
C SER A 16 -0.98 8.75 8.27
N ILE A 17 -0.81 7.84 7.30
CA ILE A 17 -0.82 8.16 5.87
C ILE A 17 -1.83 7.25 5.18
N ILE A 18 -2.62 7.81 4.26
CA ILE A 18 -3.51 7.03 3.39
C ILE A 18 -3.09 7.24 1.95
N ILE A 19 -2.67 6.16 1.28
CA ILE A 19 -2.28 6.13 -0.12
C ILE A 19 -3.47 5.64 -0.94
N SER A 20 -4.29 6.59 -1.40
CA SER A 20 -5.47 6.30 -2.23
C SER A 20 -5.08 5.87 -3.66
N ALA A 21 -4.01 6.44 -4.19
CA ALA A 21 -3.40 6.06 -5.46
C ALA A 21 -2.27 5.04 -5.24
N GLY A 22 -2.60 3.76 -5.20
CA GLY A 22 -1.65 2.70 -4.89
C GLY A 22 -0.50 2.52 -5.92
N GLY A 23 -0.50 3.22 -7.05
CA GLY A 23 0.65 3.30 -7.96
C GLY A 23 1.58 4.50 -7.72
N SER A 24 1.31 5.32 -6.70
CA SER A 24 2.02 6.58 -6.49
C SER A 24 3.36 6.38 -5.79
N THR A 25 4.46 6.47 -6.54
CA THR A 25 5.81 6.48 -5.96
C THR A 25 6.04 7.68 -5.04
N PHE A 26 5.38 8.81 -5.32
CA PHE A 26 5.45 10.00 -4.46
C PHE A 26 4.93 9.71 -3.05
N ALA A 27 3.72 9.15 -2.95
CA ALA A 27 3.10 8.83 -1.66
C ALA A 27 3.77 7.65 -0.98
N TRP A 28 4.27 6.68 -1.77
CA TRP A 28 5.07 5.57 -1.27
C TRP A 28 6.30 6.06 -0.50
N TRP A 29 7.07 7.00 -1.05
CA TRP A 29 8.25 7.53 -0.34
C TRP A 29 7.90 8.29 0.94
N ILE A 30 6.76 8.98 0.99
CA ILE A 30 6.31 9.63 2.24
C ILE A 30 6.01 8.56 3.29
N GLY A 31 5.28 7.51 2.93
CA GLY A 31 5.00 6.38 3.82
C GLY A 31 6.27 5.71 4.32
N TYR A 32 7.25 5.52 3.44
CA TYR A 32 8.51 4.84 3.75
C TYR A 32 9.43 5.64 4.66
N LEU A 33 9.47 6.97 4.48
CA LEU A 33 10.32 7.87 5.28
C LEU A 33 9.65 8.36 6.57
N LYS A 34 8.34 8.14 6.73
CA LYS A 34 7.60 8.50 7.94
C LYS A 34 8.19 7.75 9.14
N LYS A 35 8.28 8.43 10.28
CA LYS A 35 8.63 7.78 11.56
C LYS A 35 7.63 6.67 11.90
N LEU A 36 8.12 5.58 12.50
CA LEU A 36 7.36 4.35 12.78
C LEU A 36 6.14 4.52 13.70
N ASP A 37 5.89 5.72 14.25
CA ASP A 37 4.79 6.01 15.19
C ASP A 37 3.41 6.16 14.52
N GLY A 38 3.08 5.29 13.57
CA GLY A 38 1.69 5.11 13.16
C GLY A 38 1.48 4.48 11.78
N PRO A 39 0.24 4.07 11.49
CA PRO A 39 -0.06 3.23 10.35
C PRO A 39 0.05 3.97 9.02
N VAL A 40 0.55 3.26 8.01
CA VAL A 40 0.45 3.65 6.60
C VAL A 40 -0.55 2.73 5.95
N PHE A 41 -1.60 3.31 5.37
CA PHE A 41 -2.68 2.60 4.70
C PHE A 41 -2.53 2.73 3.19
N TYR A 42 -2.81 1.68 2.42
CA TYR A 42 -2.79 1.74 0.96
C TYR A 42 -3.92 0.95 0.30
N ASN A 43 -4.39 1.43 -0.85
CA ASN A 43 -5.49 0.81 -1.60
C ASN A 43 -5.02 -0.39 -2.45
N THR A 44 -5.77 -1.50 -2.44
CA THR A 44 -5.53 -2.77 -3.16
C THR A 44 -5.77 -2.72 -4.68
N MET A 45 -5.82 -1.55 -5.29
CA MET A 45 -6.19 -1.37 -6.70
C MET A 45 -5.11 -0.64 -7.48
N ILE A 46 -3.86 -1.03 -7.26
CA ILE A 46 -2.71 -0.49 -7.99
C ILE A 46 -2.83 -0.81 -9.48
N THR A 47 -3.30 -2.03 -9.76
CA THR A 47 -3.38 -2.59 -11.12
C THR A 47 -4.81 -3.01 -11.40
N LYS A 48 -5.28 -2.79 -12.65
CA LYS A 48 -6.59 -3.31 -13.06
C LYS A 48 -6.61 -4.83 -12.87
N PRO A 49 -7.72 -5.41 -12.37
CA PRO A 49 -7.86 -6.86 -12.33
C PRO A 49 -7.74 -7.39 -13.75
N SER A 50 -6.67 -8.13 -14.01
CA SER A 50 -6.45 -8.84 -15.26
C SER A 50 -6.59 -10.33 -15.00
N SER A 51 -7.23 -11.03 -15.93
CA SER A 51 -7.28 -12.50 -15.94
C SER A 51 -5.94 -13.13 -16.32
N ASP A 52 -4.97 -12.32 -16.75
CA ASP A 52 -3.65 -12.78 -17.18
C ASP A 52 -2.63 -12.68 -16.02
N ASP A 53 -2.28 -13.85 -15.46
CA ASP A 53 -1.31 -14.01 -14.37
C ASP A 53 0.15 -13.74 -14.81
N ASN A 54 0.40 -13.53 -16.11
CA ASN A 54 1.72 -13.21 -16.67
C ASN A 54 2.02 -11.72 -16.77
N LEU A 55 1.07 -10.83 -16.44
CA LEU A 55 1.36 -9.40 -16.34
C LEU A 55 2.32 -9.13 -15.17
N TYR A 56 3.43 -8.45 -15.46
CA TYR A 56 4.37 -7.93 -14.47
C TYR A 56 3.69 -7.07 -13.40
N PHE A 57 2.55 -6.46 -13.75
CA PHE A 57 1.69 -5.67 -12.89
C PHE A 57 0.37 -6.40 -12.62
N ASN A 58 0.42 -7.67 -12.20
CA ASN A 58 -0.77 -8.37 -11.70
C ASN A 58 -0.92 -8.13 -10.20
N LYS A 59 -2.17 -7.87 -9.77
CA LYS A 59 -2.60 -7.70 -8.37
C LYS A 59 -2.00 -8.74 -7.42
N LYS A 60 -1.84 -10.01 -7.84
CA LYS A 60 -1.28 -11.09 -7.02
C LYS A 60 0.22 -10.95 -6.75
N LYS A 61 0.98 -10.27 -7.62
CA LYS A 61 2.43 -10.10 -7.50
C LYS A 61 2.78 -8.71 -6.97
N PHE A 62 2.20 -7.66 -7.56
CA PHE A 62 2.64 -6.29 -7.29
C PHE A 62 2.08 -5.71 -5.98
N ASP A 63 0.84 -6.05 -5.61
CA ASP A 63 0.23 -5.52 -4.38
C ASP A 63 0.83 -6.09 -3.09
N TYR A 64 1.52 -7.24 -3.18
CA TYR A 64 2.13 -7.96 -2.05
C TYR A 64 3.66 -7.85 -1.98
N ASP A 65 4.34 -7.49 -3.07
CA ASP A 65 5.81 -7.34 -3.04
C ASP A 65 6.24 -5.87 -3.16
N GLY A 66 5.33 -4.96 -3.53
CA GLY A 66 5.62 -3.54 -3.72
C GLY A 66 5.56 -2.67 -2.46
N TYR A 67 5.08 -3.21 -1.34
CA TYR A 67 4.77 -2.45 -0.12
C TYR A 67 5.38 -3.11 1.13
N PRO A 68 5.86 -2.33 2.12
CA PRO A 68 6.34 -2.88 3.39
C PRO A 68 5.26 -3.67 4.14
N ARG A 69 5.66 -4.74 4.84
CA ARG A 69 4.74 -5.70 5.48
C ARG A 69 3.93 -5.12 6.63
N GLU A 70 4.51 -4.11 7.28
CA GLU A 70 3.92 -3.39 8.40
C GLU A 70 2.87 -2.36 7.96
N TRP A 71 2.69 -2.15 6.66
CA TRP A 71 1.65 -1.26 6.13
C TRP A 71 0.31 -1.99 6.03
N ILE A 72 -0.76 -1.24 6.28
CA ILE A 72 -2.11 -1.77 6.35
C ILE A 72 -2.78 -1.63 5.00
N ARG A 73 -3.17 -2.76 4.43
CA ARG A 73 -3.82 -2.80 3.13
C ARG A 73 -5.33 -2.58 3.29
N LEU A 74 -5.92 -1.74 2.45
CA LEU A 74 -7.35 -1.41 2.46
C LEU A 74 -8.02 -1.87 1.16
N ALA A 75 -9.09 -2.66 1.30
CA ALA A 75 -9.95 -3.11 0.21
C ALA A 75 -11.33 -2.45 0.28
N LEU A 76 -11.92 -2.24 -0.90
CA LEU A 76 -13.33 -1.86 -1.02
C LEU A 76 -14.19 -3.12 -1.10
N ASN A 77 -15.09 -3.29 -0.14
CA ASN A 77 -16.01 -4.41 -0.05
C ASN A 77 -17.46 -3.91 0.08
N TYR A 78 -18.30 -4.12 -0.94
CA TYR A 78 -19.70 -3.69 -0.99
C TYR A 78 -19.94 -2.23 -0.54
N GLY A 79 -19.04 -1.31 -0.93
CA GLY A 79 -19.14 0.11 -0.56
C GLY A 79 -18.58 0.47 0.82
N SER A 80 -18.08 -0.51 1.58
CA SER A 80 -17.33 -0.31 2.82
C SER A 80 -15.82 -0.47 2.59
N ILE A 81 -15.01 0.23 3.38
CA ILE A 81 -13.55 0.05 3.40
C ILE A 81 -13.23 -0.96 4.50
N VAL A 82 -12.53 -2.03 4.15
CA VAL A 82 -12.10 -3.08 5.07
C VAL A 82 -10.60 -3.27 5.00
N GLU A 83 -9.99 -3.66 6.11
CA GLU A 83 -8.59 -4.09 6.13
C GLU A 83 -8.45 -5.45 5.44
N ASP A 84 -7.49 -5.54 4.53
CA ASP A 84 -7.18 -6.76 3.77
C ASP A 84 -5.91 -7.40 4.35
N SER A 85 -6.09 -8.25 5.36
CA SER A 85 -5.04 -8.67 6.29
C SER A 85 -4.23 -9.91 5.88
N LYS A 86 -4.31 -10.39 4.62
CA LYS A 86 -3.61 -11.62 4.22
C LYS A 86 -2.46 -11.37 3.27
N TRP A 87 -1.22 -11.40 3.75
CA TRP A 87 -0.04 -11.53 2.90
C TRP A 87 0.03 -12.93 2.29
N PHE A 88 0.37 -13.02 1.00
CA PHE A 88 0.36 -14.26 0.21
C PHE A 88 1.18 -15.41 0.82
N PHE A 89 2.17 -15.10 1.66
CA PHE A 89 3.13 -16.06 2.21
C PHE A 89 2.65 -16.80 3.47
N GLU A 90 1.57 -16.37 4.13
CA GLU A 90 1.04 -17.07 5.31
C GLU A 90 0.31 -18.38 4.97
N GLY A 91 0.02 -18.61 3.67
CA GLY A 91 -0.60 -19.85 3.19
C GLY A 91 0.37 -20.91 2.67
N MET A 92 1.69 -20.65 2.64
CA MET A 92 2.70 -21.60 2.14
C MET A 92 3.59 -22.20 3.24
N ALA A 93 3.40 -21.80 4.50
CA ALA A 93 3.99 -22.47 5.64
C ALA A 93 2.97 -23.49 6.20
N LEU A 94 2.88 -24.67 5.56
CA LEU A 94 2.38 -25.97 6.07
C LEU A 94 1.86 -26.82 4.89
N GLN A 95 2.78 -27.35 4.07
CA GLN A 95 2.63 -28.64 3.39
C GLN A 95 3.99 -29.32 3.31
#